data_AF-A0A4Y7T7P0-F1
#
_entry.id   AF-A0A4Y7T7P0-F1
#
_cell.length_a   1.000
_cell.length_b   1.000
_cell.length_c   1.000
_cell.angle_alpha   90.00
_cell.angle_beta   90.00
_cell.angle_gamma   90.00
#
_symmetry.space_group_name_H-M   'P 1'
#
loop_
_entity.id
_entity.type
_entity.pdbx_description
1 polymer ?
#
loop_
_entity_poly.entity_id
_entity_poly.type
_entity_poly.pdbx_seq_one_letter_code
_entity_poly.pdbx_strand_id
1 'polypeptide(L)'
;MSQQQAIGQLNANAAQSGVLAKLIAFSLALGALPLSSYYVSKQYLWPGNDIYAAVLAVVAANIVLVSYIIVAALEERKATPATKPEETKKEK
;
A
#
# COMPACT_ATOMS: atom_id res chain seq x y z
N MET A 1 -13.52 27.35 -13.24
CA MET A 1 -13.58 27.68 -11.80
C MET A 1 -14.02 26.49 -10.94
N SER A 2 -15.08 25.75 -11.31
CA SER A 2 -15.58 24.59 -10.52
C SER A 2 -14.65 23.37 -10.48
N GLN A 3 -13.94 23.04 -11.57
CA GLN A 3 -13.01 21.89 -11.59
C GLN A 3 -11.79 22.09 -10.68
N GLN A 4 -11.21 23.31 -10.63
CA GLN A 4 -10.09 23.61 -9.74
C GLN A 4 -10.47 23.44 -8.26
N GLN A 5 -11.70 23.84 -7.88
CA GLN A 5 -12.19 23.70 -6.52
C GLN A 5 -12.45 22.23 -6.15
N ALA A 6 -12.93 21.41 -7.09
CA ALA A 6 -13.11 19.98 -6.89
C ALA A 6 -11.77 19.25 -6.67
N ILE A 7 -10.73 19.57 -7.45
CA ILE A 7 -9.39 19.01 -7.27
C ILE A 7 -8.76 19.46 -5.94
N GLY A 8 -8.97 20.72 -5.54
CA GLY A 8 -8.52 21.23 -4.24
C GLY A 8 -9.15 20.48 -3.06
N GLN A 9 -10.46 20.18 -3.13
CA GLN A 9 -11.16 19.43 -2.09
C GLN A 9 -10.75 17.94 -2.05
N LEU A 10 -10.47 17.33 -3.20
CA LEU A 10 -9.92 15.97 -3.27
C LEU A 10 -8.54 15.88 -2.62
N ASN A 11 -7.65 16.84 -2.89
CA ASN A 11 -6.34 16.89 -2.27
C ASN A 11 -6.42 17.13 -0.76
N ALA A 12 -7.32 18.00 -0.30
CA ALA A 12 -7.55 18.24 1.12
C ALA A 12 -8.07 16.98 1.83
N ASN A 13 -8.99 16.24 1.21
CA ASN A 13 -9.46 14.96 1.75
C ASN A 13 -8.37 13.87 1.75
N ALA A 14 -7.54 13.79 0.70
CA ALA A 14 -6.41 12.85 0.65
C ALA A 14 -5.35 13.16 1.73
N ALA A 15 -5.10 14.44 2.00
CA ALA A 15 -4.21 14.89 3.07
C ALA A 15 -4.82 14.59 4.46
N GLN A 16 -6.13 14.78 4.63
CA GLN A 16 -6.81 14.57 5.91
C GLN A 16 -7.07 13.09 6.24
N SER A 17 -7.19 12.23 5.22
CA SER A 17 -7.44 10.78 5.37
C SER A 17 -6.20 9.94 5.68
N GLY A 18 -5.02 10.57 5.80
CA GLY A 18 -3.76 9.87 6.12
C GLY A 18 -3.21 8.98 4.99
N VAL A 19 -3.83 9.03 3.80
CA VAL A 19 -3.40 8.26 2.63
C VAL A 19 -2.00 8.68 2.18
N LEU A 20 -1.73 10.00 2.16
CA LEU A 20 -0.42 10.52 1.75
C LEU A 20 0.72 10.00 2.65
N ALA A 21 0.49 9.93 3.97
CA ALA A 21 1.47 9.40 4.92
C ALA A 21 1.75 7.91 4.67
N LYS A 22 0.72 7.12 4.35
CA LYS A 22 0.86 5.69 4.01
C LYS A 22 1.60 5.49 2.70
N LEU A 23 1.30 6.28 1.66
CA LEU A 23 2.01 6.22 0.39
C LEU A 23 3.50 6.50 0.56
N ILE A 24 3.85 7.52 1.35
CA ILE A 24 5.25 7.82 1.70
C ILE A 24 5.87 6.65 2.46
N ALA A 25 5.18 6.10 3.47
CA ALA A 25 5.68 4.97 4.24
C ALA A 25 5.93 3.73 3.38
N PHE A 26 5.01 3.39 2.47
CA PHE A 26 5.17 2.26 1.55
C PHE A 26 6.27 2.49 0.52
N SER A 27 6.41 3.73 0.02
CA SER A 27 7.51 4.09 -0.88
C SER A 27 8.87 3.92 -0.21
N LEU A 28 9.02 4.38 1.04
CA LEU A 28 10.22 4.17 1.83
C LEU A 28 10.45 2.68 2.13
N ALA A 29 9.40 1.95 2.50
CA ALA A 29 9.48 0.53 2.81
C ALA A 29 9.93 -0.31 1.62
N LEU A 30 9.49 0.03 0.40
CA LEU A 30 9.87 -0.67 -0.83
C LEU A 30 11.37 -0.54 -1.15
N GLY A 31 12.00 0.56 -0.75
CA GLY A 31 13.46 0.70 -0.86
C GLY A 31 14.17 0.09 0.35
N ALA A 32 13.78 0.50 1.55
CA ALA A 32 14.49 0.17 2.78
C ALA A 32 14.44 -1.33 3.13
N LEU A 33 13.28 -1.99 3.00
CA LEU A 33 13.14 -3.39 3.40
C LEU A 33 13.91 -4.35 2.49
N PRO A 34 13.82 -4.29 1.14
CA PRO A 34 14.60 -5.16 0.27
C PRO A 34 16.10 -4.91 0.39
N LEU A 35 16.53 -3.64 0.49
CA LEU A 35 17.94 -3.30 0.70
C LEU A 35 18.45 -3.84 2.04
N SER A 36 17.69 -3.63 3.12
CA SER A 36 18.04 -4.17 4.44
C SER A 36 18.10 -5.69 4.40
N SER A 37 17.11 -6.34 3.77
CA SER A 37 17.07 -7.79 3.60
C SER A 37 18.28 -8.30 2.83
N TYR A 38 18.73 -7.61 1.78
CA TYR A 38 19.93 -7.96 1.02
C TYR A 38 21.18 -7.92 1.92
N TYR A 39 21.46 -6.78 2.56
CA TYR A 39 22.69 -6.60 3.33
C TYR A 39 22.72 -7.46 4.60
N VAL A 40 21.59 -7.60 5.30
CA VAL A 40 21.48 -8.50 6.46
C VAL A 40 21.73 -9.94 6.04
N SER A 41 21.15 -10.39 4.93
CA SER A 41 21.32 -11.79 4.48
C SER A 41 22.71 -12.08 3.97
N LYS A 42 23.32 -11.11 3.28
CA LYS A 42 24.71 -11.19 2.83
C LYS A 42 25.69 -11.31 4.02
N GLN A 43 25.39 -10.65 5.14
CA GLN A 43 26.26 -10.67 6.32
C GLN A 43 26.02 -11.88 7.25
N TYR A 44 24.77 -12.29 7.45
CA TYR A 44 24.41 -13.27 8.49
C TYR A 44 23.96 -14.65 7.98
N LEU A 45 23.33 -14.73 6.79
CA LEU A 45 22.72 -15.97 6.29
C LEU A 45 23.63 -16.70 5.30
N TRP A 46 24.25 -15.97 4.37
CA TRP A 46 25.10 -16.53 3.33
C TRP A 46 26.34 -15.64 3.10
N PRO A 47 27.33 -15.68 4.02
CA PRO A 47 28.54 -14.91 3.86
C PRO A 47 29.23 -15.26 2.53
N GLY A 48 29.30 -14.28 1.63
CA GLY A 48 29.99 -14.38 0.35
C GLY A 48 29.18 -14.88 -0.85
N ASN A 49 27.89 -15.22 -0.70
CA ASN A 49 27.06 -15.58 -1.86
C ASN A 49 25.95 -14.54 -2.13
N ASP A 50 26.29 -13.60 -3.00
CA ASP A 50 25.43 -12.47 -3.38
C ASP A 50 24.16 -12.90 -4.11
N ILE A 51 24.14 -14.08 -4.74
CA ILE A 51 22.96 -14.57 -5.47
C ILE A 51 21.83 -14.92 -4.50
N TYR A 52 22.11 -15.63 -3.41
CA TYR A 52 21.07 -15.99 -2.44
C TYR A 52 20.54 -14.76 -1.70
N ALA A 53 21.42 -13.80 -1.35
CA ALA A 53 21.01 -12.54 -0.76
C ALA A 53 20.13 -11.72 -1.72
N ALA A 54 20.46 -11.69 -3.01
CA ALA A 54 19.67 -11.00 -4.03
C ALA A 54 18.29 -11.65 -4.20
N VAL A 55 18.20 -12.98 -4.27
CA VAL A 55 16.93 -13.71 -4.35
C VAL A 55 16.04 -13.37 -3.14
N LEU A 56 16.60 -13.35 -1.93
CA LEU A 56 15.81 -12.99 -0.74
C LEU A 56 15.32 -11.54 -0.80
N ALA A 57 16.15 -10.60 -1.28
CA ALA A 57 15.74 -9.21 -1.43
C ALA A 57 14.57 -9.05 -2.43
N VAL A 58 14.60 -9.79 -3.54
CA VAL A 58 13.48 -9.80 -4.51
C VAL A 58 12.22 -10.38 -3.87
N VAL A 59 12.34 -11.47 -3.11
CA VAL A 59 11.20 -12.05 -2.37
C VAL A 59 10.63 -11.03 -1.37
N ALA A 60 11.49 -10.35 -0.61
CA ALA A 60 11.09 -9.31 0.34
C ALA A 60 10.35 -8.14 -0.35
N ALA A 61 10.82 -7.69 -1.51
CA ALA A 61 10.16 -6.64 -2.29
C ALA A 61 8.74 -7.03 -2.72
N ASN A 62 8.55 -8.28 -3.16
CA ASN A 62 7.23 -8.79 -3.53
C ASN A 62 6.29 -8.90 -2.33
N ILE A 63 6.80 -9.27 -1.15
CA ILE A 63 6.00 -9.27 0.09
C ILE A 63 5.52 -7.86 0.43
N VAL A 64 6.38 -6.85 0.32
CA VAL A 64 6.00 -5.44 0.52
C VAL A 64 4.93 -5.01 -0.47
N LEU A 65 5.09 -5.37 -1.75
CA LEU A 65 4.11 -5.06 -2.80
C LEU A 65 2.74 -5.68 -2.50
N VAL A 66 2.68 -6.97 -2.15
CA VAL A 66 1.42 -7.64 -1.81
C VAL A 66 0.79 -7.01 -0.56
N SER A 67 1.60 -6.69 0.45
CA SER A 67 1.12 -6.03 1.67
C SER A 67 0.50 -4.66 1.36
N TYR A 68 1.12 -3.87 0.47
CA TYR A 68 0.57 -2.61 -0.01
C TYR A 68 -0.79 -2.80 -0.68
N ILE A 69 -0.91 -3.77 -1.59
CA ILE A 69 -2.17 -4.06 -2.30
C ILE A 69 -3.28 -4.42 -1.31
N ILE A 70 -2.99 -5.28 -0.31
CA ILE A 70 -3.97 -5.68 0.70
C ILE A 70 -4.43 -4.47 1.51
N VAL A 71 -3.51 -3.63 1.99
CA VAL A 71 -3.86 -2.44 2.76
C VAL A 71 -4.70 -1.47 1.93
N ALA A 72 -4.29 -1.20 0.68
CA ALA A 72 -5.05 -0.36 -0.24
C ALA A 72 -6.48 -0.89 -0.46
N ALA A 73 -6.64 -2.19 -0.68
CA ALA A 73 -7.95 -2.82 -0.87
C ALA A 73 -8.83 -2.77 0.40
N LEU A 74 -8.22 -2.87 1.58
CA LEU A 74 -8.95 -2.73 2.86
C LEU A 74 -9.39 -1.28 3.09
N GLU A 75 -8.58 -0.30 2.69
CA GLU A 75 -8.94 1.12 2.78
C GLU A 75 -10.07 1.49 1.82
N GLU A 76 -10.02 0.98 0.58
CA GLU A 76 -11.09 1.17 -0.42
C GLU A 76 -12.45 0.65 0.09
N ARG A 77 -12.44 -0.53 0.74
CA ARG A 77 -13.64 -1.11 1.38
C ARG A 77 -14.17 -0.26 2.53
N LYS A 78 -13.29 0.36 3.32
CA LYS A 78 -13.68 1.23 4.45
C LYS A 78 -14.20 2.59 3.97
N ALA A 79 -13.68 3.09 2.85
CA ALA A 79 -14.11 4.34 2.24
C ALA A 79 -15.49 4.25 1.59
N THR A 80 -15.97 3.04 1.30
CA THR A 80 -17.34 2.78 0.82
C THR A 80 -18.24 2.51 2.03
N PRO A 81 -19.07 3.46 2.50
CA PRO A 81 -20.12 3.12 3.46
C PRO A 81 -21.00 2.06 2.79
N ALA A 82 -21.24 0.94 3.48
CA ALA A 82 -22.14 -0.09 2.99
C ALA A 82 -23.48 0.55 2.63
N THR A 83 -23.73 0.76 1.34
CA THR A 83 -25.06 1.01 0.82
C THR A 83 -25.84 -0.25 1.15
N LYS A 84 -26.56 -0.21 2.28
CA LYS A 84 -27.58 -1.19 2.61
C LYS A 84 -28.43 -1.35 1.35
N PRO A 85 -28.64 -2.56 0.83
CA PRO A 85 -29.66 -2.73 -0.19
C PRO A 85 -30.99 -2.28 0.43
N GLU A 86 -31.48 -1.11 0.03
CA GLU A 86 -32.86 -0.73 0.31
C GLU A 86 -33.74 -1.80 -0.32
N GLU A 87 -34.51 -2.46 0.54
CA GLU A 87 -35.56 -3.38 0.17
C GLU A 87 -36.56 -2.67 -0.76
N THR A 88 -36.50 -2.94 -2.08
CA THR A 88 -37.71 -2.82 -2.89
C THR A 88 -38.62 -3.98 -2.49
N LYS A 89 -39.41 -3.73 -1.44
CA LYS A 89 -40.56 -4.54 -1.07
C LYS A 89 -41.46 -4.72 -2.29
N LYS A 90 -41.90 -5.97 -2.44
CA LYS A 90 -42.97 -6.42 -3.32
C LYS A 90 -44.21 -5.51 -3.23
N GLU A 91 -44.66 -5.00 -4.36
CA GLU A 91 -46.06 -4.70 -4.67
C GLU A 91 -46.25 -5.19 -6.12
N LYS A 92 -46.71 -6.43 -6.34
CA LYS A 92 -48.09 -6.93 -6.28
C LYS A 92 -49.05 -6.18 -7.19
#